data_AF-H2JHN2-F1
#
_entry.id   AF-H2JHN2-F1
#
_cell.length_a   1.000
_cell.length_b   1.000
_cell.length_c   1.000
_cell.angle_alpha   90.00
_cell.angle_beta   90.00
_cell.angle_gamma   90.00
#
_symmetry.space_group_name_H-M   'P 1'
#
loop_
_entity.id
_entity.type
_entity.pdbx_description
1 polymer ?
#
loop_
_entity_poly.entity_id
_entity_poly.type
_entity_poly.pdbx_seq_one_letter_code
_entity_poly.pdbx_strand_id
1 'polypeptide(L)'
;MGNSFRKKLMDNVITSAEAAEMLEVTKQAVNLYVKEGKIESLRNTPNGTLFFKPDIEAFKERIKKPAGVKKYKSDSGITVKSLKFFDENIGKLSEIAAVFIFFNDFDAILDGFFDVEEEFELNGLKRVVNPTCVIRDINGDEIWLAGVTCGYGGEGPRGTKTIFRSLGVGEDIIEKVSYHHVIKLFRDGSDWEVVCHGSRLNNVVSYFEPSAEIYYFANRLVLVETGFKRWDENPIVLLDKYGSFIPDPKEINIFETDKQAIEYGYFINEIVTARRTAYKMIITDQSGRQLWLNTHIDGKVSIGKQEKVINAIKYLGFDDIKEDGLPDKIKAWLKKDILKIPPQPLSLIK
;
A
#
# COMPACT_ATOMS: atom_id res chain seq x y z
N MET A 1 3.34 10.42 29.59
CA MET A 1 2.16 9.75 28.98
C MET A 1 1.45 10.56 27.87
N GLY A 2 1.93 11.73 27.42
CA GLY A 2 1.13 12.60 26.55
C GLY A 2 1.31 12.47 25.02
N ASN A 3 2.45 11.96 24.53
CA ASN A 3 2.83 12.16 23.12
C ASN A 3 2.53 10.97 22.19
N SER A 4 2.80 9.72 22.57
CA SER A 4 2.66 8.57 21.65
C SER A 4 1.20 8.23 21.31
N PHE A 5 0.30 8.19 22.31
CA PHE A 5 -1.12 7.94 22.09
C PHE A 5 -1.82 9.07 21.34
N ARG A 6 -1.54 10.34 21.69
CA ARG A 6 -2.07 11.48 20.94
C ARG A 6 -1.58 11.48 19.51
N LYS A 7 -0.32 11.11 19.27
CA LYS A 7 0.24 10.97 17.93
C LYS A 7 -0.51 9.89 17.14
N LYS A 8 -0.62 8.65 17.65
CA LYS A 8 -1.40 7.57 17.00
C LYS A 8 -2.87 7.93 16.76
N LEU A 9 -3.50 8.67 17.69
CA LEU A 9 -4.88 9.14 17.50
C LEU A 9 -4.96 10.19 16.39
N MET A 10 -4.06 11.17 16.39
CA MET A 10 -3.99 12.20 15.36
C MET A 10 -3.67 11.62 13.98
N ASP A 11 -2.84 10.57 13.91
CA ASP A 11 -2.50 9.85 12.68
C ASP A 11 -3.72 9.10 12.10
N ASN A 12 -4.78 8.89 12.88
CA ASN A 12 -6.03 8.25 12.46
C ASN A 12 -7.19 9.23 12.24
N VAL A 13 -6.95 10.53 12.38
CA VAL A 13 -7.93 11.57 12.04
C VAL A 13 -7.61 12.11 10.65
N ILE A 14 -8.56 11.95 9.72
CA ILE A 14 -8.40 12.36 8.33
C ILE A 14 -9.42 13.43 7.95
N THR A 15 -9.06 14.24 6.97
CA THR A 15 -9.87 15.29 6.39
C THR A 15 -10.86 14.75 5.37
N SER A 16 -11.79 15.60 4.91
CA SER A 16 -12.72 15.23 3.84
C SER A 16 -12.02 14.93 2.52
N ALA A 17 -10.86 15.56 2.27
CA ALA A 17 -10.05 15.29 1.08
C ALA A 17 -9.44 13.90 1.12
N GLU A 18 -8.82 13.53 2.26
CA GLU A 18 -8.24 12.21 2.47
C GLU A 18 -9.33 11.13 2.48
N ALA A 19 -10.50 11.39 3.07
CA ALA A 19 -11.63 10.47 3.03
C ALA A 19 -12.15 10.26 1.60
N ALA A 20 -12.27 11.33 0.80
CA ALA A 20 -12.69 11.26 -0.60
C ALA A 20 -11.70 10.43 -1.43
N GLU A 21 -10.40 10.67 -1.23
CA GLU A 21 -9.34 9.89 -1.87
C GLU A 21 -9.40 8.41 -1.48
N MET A 22 -9.53 8.10 -0.18
CA MET A 22 -9.62 6.72 0.30
C MET A 22 -10.83 5.98 -0.28
N LEU A 23 -11.95 6.67 -0.43
CA LEU A 23 -13.19 6.13 -0.99
C LEU A 23 -13.22 6.16 -2.52
N GLU A 24 -12.21 6.76 -3.16
CA GLU A 24 -12.09 6.89 -4.62
C GLU A 24 -13.29 7.62 -5.24
N VAL A 25 -13.73 8.71 -4.60
CA VAL A 25 -14.86 9.55 -5.01
C VAL A 25 -14.55 11.04 -4.83
N THR A 26 -15.43 11.92 -5.28
CA THR A 26 -15.33 13.36 -5.04
C THR A 26 -15.63 13.73 -3.58
N LYS A 27 -15.14 14.89 -3.13
CA LYS A 27 -15.50 15.42 -1.79
C LYS A 27 -17.00 15.64 -1.61
N GLN A 28 -17.68 16.00 -2.70
CA GLN A 28 -19.13 16.17 -2.71
C GLN A 28 -19.85 14.86 -2.39
N ALA A 29 -19.38 13.74 -2.95
CA ALA A 29 -19.93 12.42 -2.65
C ALA A 29 -19.73 12.04 -1.17
N VAL A 30 -18.58 12.34 -0.58
CA VAL A 30 -18.35 12.15 0.87
C VAL A 30 -19.35 12.94 1.70
N ASN A 31 -19.57 14.22 1.38
CA ASN A 31 -20.55 15.05 2.07
C ASN A 31 -21.98 14.51 1.93
N LEU A 32 -22.32 13.93 0.78
CA LEU A 32 -23.59 13.25 0.57
C LEU A 32 -23.71 12.01 1.49
N TYR A 33 -22.67 11.18 1.60
CA TYR A 33 -22.66 10.04 2.51
C TYR A 33 -22.84 10.43 3.98
N VAL A 34 -22.26 11.57 4.40
CA VAL A 34 -22.48 12.11 5.75
C VAL A 34 -23.94 12.55 5.93
N LYS A 35 -24.49 13.28 4.95
CA LYS A 35 -25.89 13.75 4.98
C LYS A 35 -26.89 12.60 5.02
N GLU A 36 -26.58 11.51 4.33
CA GLU A 36 -27.37 10.28 4.31
C GLU A 36 -27.16 9.39 5.55
N GLY A 37 -26.27 9.79 6.48
CA GLY A 37 -25.96 9.02 7.69
C GLY A 37 -25.20 7.72 7.42
N LYS A 38 -24.58 7.57 6.24
CA LYS A 38 -23.78 6.39 5.85
C LYS A 38 -22.38 6.40 6.47
N ILE A 39 -21.84 7.59 6.73
CA ILE A 39 -20.54 7.81 7.36
C ILE A 39 -20.73 8.83 8.48
N GLU A 40 -20.14 8.58 9.65
CA GLU A 40 -20.16 9.50 10.79
C GLU A 40 -18.95 10.45 10.72
N SER A 41 -19.18 11.74 10.92
CA SER A 41 -18.09 12.71 11.06
C SER A 41 -17.71 12.89 12.53
N LEU A 42 -16.42 13.01 12.80
CA LEU A 42 -15.92 13.32 14.14
C LEU A 42 -16.22 14.76 14.53
N ARG A 43 -15.97 15.69 13.59
CA ARG A 43 -16.14 17.12 13.82
C ARG A 43 -16.19 17.90 12.51
N ASN A 44 -17.05 18.90 12.46
CA ASN A 44 -17.02 19.92 11.43
C ASN A 44 -16.12 21.07 11.87
N THR A 45 -15.17 21.45 11.02
CA THR A 45 -14.27 22.59 11.23
C THR A 45 -14.44 23.60 10.09
N PRO A 46 -13.99 24.86 10.24
CA PRO A 46 -13.97 25.82 9.15
C PRO A 46 -13.17 25.34 7.92
N ASN A 47 -12.21 24.44 8.14
CA ASN A 47 -11.34 23.89 7.09
C ASN A 47 -11.86 22.56 6.51
N GLY A 48 -13.07 22.14 6.88
CA GLY A 48 -13.70 20.91 6.42
C GLY A 48 -14.07 19.95 7.54
N THR A 49 -14.61 18.80 7.14
CA THR A 49 -15.09 17.74 8.03
C THR A 49 -13.96 16.76 8.33
N LEU A 50 -13.82 16.39 9.60
CA LEU A 50 -12.87 15.39 10.08
C LEU A 50 -13.56 14.04 10.28
N PHE A 51 -12.86 12.99 9.92
CA PHE A 51 -13.31 11.60 9.97
C PHE A 51 -12.31 10.73 10.71
N PHE A 52 -12.79 9.62 11.26
CA PHE A 52 -11.92 8.59 11.79
C PHE A 52 -11.57 7.62 10.66
N LYS A 53 -10.26 7.45 10.37
CA LYS A 53 -9.77 6.64 9.26
C LYS A 53 -10.33 5.20 9.25
N PRO A 54 -10.39 4.47 10.39
CA PRO A 54 -11.00 3.13 10.42
C PRO A 54 -12.47 3.07 10.00
N ASP A 55 -13.25 4.13 10.27
CA ASP A 55 -14.67 4.16 9.87
C ASP A 55 -14.81 4.33 8.35
N ILE A 56 -13.91 5.10 7.74
CA ILE A 56 -13.82 5.24 6.28
C ILE A 56 -13.36 3.93 5.64
N GLU A 57 -12.38 3.23 6.22
CA GLU A 57 -11.95 1.91 5.76
C GLU A 57 -13.10 0.89 5.83
N ALA A 58 -13.80 0.83 6.96
CA ALA A 58 -14.95 -0.05 7.13
C ALA A 58 -16.09 0.29 6.14
N PHE A 59 -16.30 1.58 5.84
CA PHE A 59 -17.26 1.99 4.84
C PHE A 59 -16.83 1.59 3.42
N LYS A 60 -15.55 1.78 3.07
CA LYS A 60 -14.97 1.34 1.79
C LYS A 60 -15.23 -0.15 1.54
N GLU A 61 -15.04 -0.97 2.58
CA GLU A 61 -15.29 -2.41 2.53
C GLU A 61 -16.77 -2.76 2.28
N ARG A 62 -17.71 -1.95 2.77
CA ARG A 62 -19.16 -2.16 2.57
C ARG A 62 -19.65 -1.74 1.19
N ILE A 63 -19.03 -0.72 0.61
CA ILE A 63 -19.34 -0.25 -0.74
C ILE A 63 -18.49 -0.97 -1.81
N LYS A 64 -17.75 -2.02 -1.42
CA LYS A 64 -16.92 -2.81 -2.34
C LYS A 64 -17.72 -3.20 -3.58
N LYS A 65 -17.03 -3.07 -4.71
CA LYS A 65 -17.61 -3.19 -6.05
C LYS A 65 -18.38 -4.52 -6.23
N PRO A 66 -19.47 -4.52 -7.00
CA PRO A 66 -20.19 -5.74 -7.32
C PRO A 66 -19.27 -6.77 -7.98
N ALA A 67 -19.52 -8.05 -7.72
CA ALA A 67 -18.82 -9.14 -8.41
C ALA A 67 -19.07 -9.04 -9.92
N GLY A 68 -18.02 -9.23 -10.73
CA GLY A 68 -18.11 -9.23 -12.20
C GLY A 68 -17.50 -8.04 -12.93
N VAL A 69 -16.77 -7.16 -12.24
CA VAL A 69 -15.97 -6.08 -12.85
C VAL A 69 -15.02 -6.63 -13.91
N LYS A 70 -15.10 -6.08 -15.12
CA LYS A 70 -14.20 -6.42 -16.23
C LYS A 70 -12.93 -5.59 -16.16
N LYS A 71 -11.80 -6.26 -16.36
CA LYS A 71 -10.48 -5.63 -16.49
C LYS A 71 -9.93 -5.88 -17.89
N TYR A 72 -9.70 -4.82 -18.65
CA TYR A 72 -9.02 -4.87 -19.95
C TYR A 72 -7.57 -4.44 -19.78
N LYS A 73 -6.62 -5.35 -19.97
CA LYS A 73 -5.20 -5.09 -19.64
C LYS A 73 -4.33 -5.03 -20.88
N SER A 74 -3.41 -4.07 -20.90
CA SER A 74 -2.34 -4.00 -21.88
C SER A 74 -1.10 -4.76 -21.38
N ASP A 75 -0.61 -5.70 -22.18
CA ASP A 75 0.58 -6.50 -21.83
C ASP A 75 1.91 -5.78 -22.17
N SER A 76 1.89 -4.46 -22.43
CA SER A 76 3.07 -3.75 -22.94
C SER A 76 3.36 -2.45 -22.20
N GLY A 77 4.58 -2.38 -21.65
CA GLY A 77 5.19 -1.16 -21.12
C GLY A 77 5.62 -0.13 -22.18
N ILE A 78 5.27 -0.32 -23.45
CA ILE A 78 5.61 0.61 -24.54
C ILE A 78 4.47 1.62 -24.72
N THR A 79 4.78 2.91 -24.58
CA THR A 79 3.83 4.04 -24.67
C THR A 79 2.90 3.94 -25.87
N VAL A 80 3.45 3.78 -27.08
CA VAL A 80 2.66 3.72 -28.32
C VAL A 80 1.68 2.55 -28.34
N LYS A 81 2.09 1.38 -27.80
CA LYS A 81 1.21 0.21 -27.73
C LYS A 81 0.11 0.41 -26.68
N SER A 82 0.42 1.04 -25.55
CA SER A 82 -0.58 1.39 -24.54
C SER A 82 -1.61 2.41 -25.06
N LEU A 83 -1.19 3.42 -25.84
CA LEU A 83 -2.11 4.37 -26.47
C LEU A 83 -3.03 3.69 -27.48
N LYS A 84 -2.48 2.83 -28.35
CA LYS A 84 -3.28 2.04 -29.28
C LYS A 84 -4.30 1.15 -28.54
N PHE A 85 -3.86 0.50 -27.47
CA PHE A 85 -4.76 -0.31 -26.64
C PHE A 85 -5.87 0.53 -26.01
N PHE A 86 -5.55 1.73 -25.52
CA PHE A 86 -6.55 2.68 -25.01
C PHE A 86 -7.59 3.01 -26.08
N ASP A 87 -7.17 3.43 -27.28
CA ASP A 87 -8.08 3.82 -28.36
C ASP A 87 -9.01 2.66 -28.77
N GLU A 88 -8.51 1.42 -28.80
CA GLU A 88 -9.27 0.22 -29.16
C GLU A 88 -10.25 -0.24 -28.07
N ASN A 89 -10.04 0.16 -26.81
CA ASN A 89 -10.79 -0.38 -25.67
C ASN A 89 -11.62 0.66 -24.91
N ILE A 90 -11.35 1.96 -25.03
CA ILE A 90 -12.05 3.00 -24.26
C ILE A 90 -13.57 3.00 -24.50
N GLY A 91 -14.01 2.67 -25.72
CA GLY A 91 -15.43 2.53 -26.04
C GLY A 91 -16.13 1.31 -25.41
N LYS A 92 -15.39 0.43 -24.71
CA LYS A 92 -15.96 -0.68 -23.93
C LYS A 92 -16.36 -0.25 -22.52
N LEU A 93 -15.83 0.88 -22.05
CA LEU A 93 -16.23 1.48 -20.78
C LEU A 93 -17.47 2.36 -20.99
N SER A 94 -18.27 2.48 -19.93
CA SER A 94 -19.36 3.44 -19.87
C SER A 94 -18.83 4.85 -19.53
N GLU A 95 -19.59 5.64 -18.77
CA GLU A 95 -19.11 6.96 -18.33
C GLU A 95 -17.89 6.81 -17.41
N ILE A 96 -16.80 7.50 -17.74
CA ILE A 96 -15.56 7.42 -16.96
C ILE A 96 -15.74 8.16 -15.63
N ALA A 97 -15.54 7.44 -14.54
CA ALA A 97 -15.69 7.95 -13.19
C ALA A 97 -14.34 8.36 -12.57
N ALA A 98 -13.27 7.63 -12.88
CA ALA A 98 -11.97 7.89 -12.27
C ALA A 98 -10.79 7.48 -13.17
N VAL A 99 -9.65 8.15 -12.98
CA VAL A 99 -8.37 7.81 -13.61
C VAL A 99 -7.27 7.86 -12.56
N PHE A 100 -6.40 6.85 -12.51
CA PHE A 100 -5.30 6.73 -11.56
C PHE A 100 -3.99 6.53 -12.31
N ILE A 101 -2.99 7.36 -12.08
CA ILE A 101 -1.68 7.29 -12.72
C ILE A 101 -0.60 7.22 -11.65
N PHE A 102 0.34 6.31 -11.84
CA PHE A 102 1.42 6.02 -10.90
C PHE A 102 2.77 6.07 -11.59
N PHE A 103 3.76 6.67 -10.92
CA PHE A 103 5.16 6.61 -11.29
C PHE A 103 5.81 5.29 -10.86
N ASN A 104 5.50 4.85 -9.63
CA ASN A 104 6.05 3.64 -9.03
C ASN A 104 4.98 2.57 -8.85
N ASP A 105 5.36 1.32 -9.13
CA ASP A 105 4.52 0.13 -8.94
C ASP A 105 4.03 -0.02 -7.51
N PHE A 106 4.88 0.36 -6.54
CA PHE A 106 4.58 0.35 -5.12
C PHE A 106 3.29 1.12 -4.79
N ASP A 107 3.10 2.31 -5.41
CA ASP A 107 1.91 3.11 -5.17
C ASP A 107 0.66 2.48 -5.80
N ALA A 108 0.76 1.91 -7.00
CA ALA A 108 -0.36 1.22 -7.63
C ALA A 108 -0.85 0.03 -6.77
N ILE A 109 0.10 -0.79 -6.28
CA ILE A 109 -0.18 -1.96 -5.45
C ILE A 109 -0.82 -1.56 -4.12
N LEU A 110 -0.32 -0.51 -3.46
CA LEU A 110 -0.88 -0.04 -2.19
C LEU A 110 -2.32 0.49 -2.33
N ASP A 111 -2.67 1.01 -3.51
CA ASP A 111 -4.03 1.42 -3.86
C ASP A 111 -4.91 0.25 -4.32
N GLY A 112 -4.37 -0.97 -4.33
CA GLY A 112 -5.10 -2.19 -4.68
C GLY A 112 -5.16 -2.49 -6.18
N PHE A 113 -4.42 -1.74 -7.00
CA PHE A 113 -4.30 -2.00 -8.44
C PHE A 113 -3.20 -3.02 -8.70
N PHE A 114 -3.52 -4.29 -8.46
CA PHE A 114 -2.64 -5.39 -8.81
C PHE A 114 -3.40 -6.67 -9.15
N ASP A 115 -2.72 -7.58 -9.83
CA ASP A 115 -3.12 -8.97 -9.96
C ASP A 115 -1.95 -9.88 -9.61
N VAL A 116 -2.26 -11.15 -9.37
CA VAL A 116 -1.30 -12.19 -9.01
C VAL A 116 -1.00 -13.02 -10.25
N GLU A 117 0.27 -13.13 -10.62
CA GLU A 117 0.72 -14.05 -11.66
C GLU A 117 0.75 -15.47 -11.07
N GLU A 118 -0.22 -16.29 -11.45
CA GLU A 118 -0.35 -17.67 -10.96
C GLU A 118 0.75 -18.62 -11.48
N GLU A 119 1.37 -18.27 -12.61
CA GLU A 119 2.41 -19.09 -13.25
C GLU A 119 3.81 -18.89 -12.64
N PHE A 120 4.02 -17.79 -11.93
CA PHE A 120 5.29 -17.51 -11.25
C PHE A 120 5.15 -17.81 -9.76
N GLU A 121 5.90 -18.79 -9.28
CA GLU A 121 5.93 -19.15 -7.86
C GLU A 121 7.36 -19.39 -7.37
N LEU A 122 7.69 -18.74 -6.25
CA LEU A 122 8.96 -18.90 -5.54
C LEU A 122 8.67 -19.31 -4.09
N ASN A 123 8.70 -20.61 -3.80
CA ASN A 123 8.36 -21.14 -2.47
C ASN A 123 6.96 -20.67 -1.96
N GLY A 124 5.95 -20.67 -2.83
CA GLY A 124 4.62 -20.13 -2.53
C GLY A 124 4.46 -18.62 -2.71
N LEU A 125 5.56 -17.85 -2.82
CA LEU A 125 5.49 -16.42 -3.14
C LEU A 125 5.16 -16.26 -4.63
N LYS A 126 3.98 -15.71 -4.91
CA LYS A 126 3.54 -15.42 -6.26
C LYS A 126 3.90 -14.00 -6.65
N ARG A 127 4.29 -13.80 -7.90
CA ARG A 127 4.61 -12.47 -8.42
C ARG A 127 3.35 -11.61 -8.50
N VAL A 128 3.50 -10.34 -8.16
CA VAL A 128 2.46 -9.33 -8.28
C VAL A 128 2.77 -8.49 -9.51
N VAL A 129 1.74 -8.23 -10.31
CA VAL A 129 1.79 -7.31 -11.45
C VAL A 129 0.79 -6.20 -11.28
N ASN A 130 1.12 -5.01 -11.76
CA ASN A 130 0.32 -3.82 -11.59
C ASN A 130 0.35 -2.95 -12.86
N PRO A 131 -0.66 -2.09 -13.04
CA PRO A 131 -0.63 -1.07 -14.06
C PRO A 131 0.10 0.18 -13.56
N THR A 132 0.47 1.05 -14.50
CA THR A 132 0.93 2.42 -14.24
C THR A 132 -0.17 3.45 -14.53
N CYS A 133 -1.24 3.03 -15.21
CA CYS A 133 -2.46 3.80 -15.41
C CYS A 133 -3.70 2.91 -15.36
N VAL A 134 -4.71 3.34 -14.60
CA VAL A 134 -6.04 2.71 -14.54
C VAL A 134 -7.09 3.74 -14.90
N ILE A 135 -7.95 3.41 -15.86
CA ILE A 135 -9.14 4.19 -16.21
C ILE A 135 -10.34 3.37 -15.80
N ARG A 136 -11.25 3.97 -15.04
CA ARG A 136 -12.40 3.28 -14.45
C ARG A 136 -13.70 4.00 -14.75
N ASP A 137 -14.73 3.23 -15.08
CA ASP A 137 -16.08 3.74 -15.31
C ASP A 137 -16.98 3.72 -14.06
N ILE A 138 -18.19 4.27 -14.17
CA ILE A 138 -19.18 4.32 -13.09
C ILE A 138 -19.67 2.94 -12.62
N ASN A 139 -19.53 1.89 -13.45
CA ASN A 139 -19.89 0.52 -13.10
C ASN A 139 -18.73 -0.23 -12.44
N GLY A 140 -17.54 0.39 -12.43
CA GLY A 140 -16.34 -0.14 -11.84
C GLY A 140 -15.45 -0.92 -12.80
N ASP A 141 -15.83 -1.06 -14.08
CA ASP A 141 -15.04 -1.68 -15.15
C ASP A 141 -13.78 -0.85 -15.42
N GLU A 142 -12.67 -1.52 -15.76
CA GLU A 142 -11.34 -0.92 -15.78
C GLU A 142 -10.56 -1.22 -17.06
N ILE A 143 -9.81 -0.22 -17.53
CA ILE A 143 -8.70 -0.37 -18.48
C ILE A 143 -7.39 -0.16 -17.74
N TRP A 144 -6.47 -1.10 -17.88
CA TRP A 144 -5.16 -1.11 -17.23
C TRP A 144 -4.07 -0.98 -18.30
N LEU A 145 -3.23 0.04 -18.16
CA LEU A 145 -2.13 0.34 -19.07
C LEU A 145 -0.80 0.30 -18.30
N ALA A 146 0.24 -0.23 -18.94
CA ALA A 146 1.57 -0.36 -18.36
C ALA A 146 2.61 0.61 -18.97
N GLY A 147 2.34 1.17 -20.16
CA GLY A 147 3.27 2.01 -20.91
C GLY A 147 3.07 3.52 -20.75
N VAL A 148 2.18 3.97 -19.86
CA VAL A 148 1.94 5.41 -19.61
C VAL A 148 2.03 5.68 -18.11
N THR A 149 2.63 6.80 -17.72
CA THR A 149 2.97 7.08 -16.30
C THR A 149 3.00 8.59 -16.03
N CYS A 150 3.49 9.04 -14.87
CA CYS A 150 3.58 10.44 -14.47
C CYS A 150 4.94 10.73 -13.79
N GLY A 151 5.17 11.96 -13.31
CA GLY A 151 6.29 12.27 -12.43
C GLY A 151 7.62 12.64 -13.08
N TYR A 152 7.71 12.66 -14.42
CA TYR A 152 8.90 13.13 -15.12
C TYR A 152 8.60 13.68 -16.54
N GLY A 153 9.65 14.13 -17.24
CA GLY A 153 9.58 14.65 -18.61
C GLY A 153 9.98 13.64 -19.68
N GLY A 154 9.17 12.60 -19.93
CA GLY A 154 9.47 11.58 -20.95
C GLY A 154 8.27 11.04 -21.71
N GLU A 155 8.44 9.90 -22.39
CA GLU A 155 7.40 9.32 -23.26
C GLU A 155 6.15 8.85 -22.50
N GLY A 156 6.32 8.13 -21.39
CA GLY A 156 5.18 7.64 -20.60
C GLY A 156 4.26 8.77 -20.13
N PRO A 157 4.79 9.85 -19.52
CA PRO A 157 4.05 11.07 -19.19
C PRO A 157 3.40 11.74 -20.41
N ARG A 158 4.08 11.79 -21.56
CA ARG A 158 3.46 12.30 -22.80
C ARG A 158 2.26 11.46 -23.23
N GLY A 159 2.34 10.13 -23.09
CA GLY A 159 1.22 9.22 -23.32
C GLY A 159 0.04 9.51 -22.39
N THR A 160 0.30 9.69 -21.09
CA THR A 160 -0.73 10.09 -20.12
C THR A 160 -1.39 11.42 -20.51
N LYS A 161 -0.61 12.43 -20.93
CA LYS A 161 -1.16 13.72 -21.40
C LYS A 161 -2.08 13.53 -22.63
N THR A 162 -1.74 12.64 -23.55
CA THR A 162 -2.60 12.30 -24.71
C THR A 162 -3.93 11.69 -24.26
N ILE A 163 -3.90 10.73 -23.32
CA ILE A 163 -5.11 10.12 -22.75
C ILE A 163 -5.96 11.19 -22.08
N PHE A 164 -5.37 12.03 -21.24
CA PHE A 164 -6.09 13.10 -20.53
C PHE A 164 -6.81 14.05 -21.48
N ARG A 165 -6.17 14.48 -22.57
CA ARG A 165 -6.82 15.28 -23.62
C ARG A 165 -8.01 14.56 -24.26
N SER A 166 -7.86 13.27 -24.56
CA SER A 166 -8.95 12.45 -25.11
C SER A 166 -10.15 12.35 -24.15
N LEU A 167 -9.89 12.36 -22.84
CA LEU A 167 -10.91 12.35 -21.79
C LEU A 167 -11.46 13.76 -21.43
N GLY A 168 -11.03 14.79 -22.15
CA GLY A 168 -11.46 16.18 -21.94
C GLY A 168 -10.95 16.80 -20.63
N VAL A 169 -9.82 16.34 -20.11
CA VAL A 169 -9.16 16.94 -18.93
C VAL A 169 -8.54 18.29 -19.31
N GLY A 170 -8.71 19.30 -18.47
CA GLY A 170 -8.14 20.64 -18.68
C GLY A 170 -6.60 20.67 -18.73
N GLU A 171 -6.02 21.58 -19.50
CA GLU A 171 -4.55 21.65 -19.65
C GLU A 171 -3.83 21.98 -18.34
N ASP A 172 -4.47 22.71 -17.43
CA ASP A 172 -3.95 23.02 -16.09
C ASP A 172 -3.73 21.75 -15.24
N ILE A 173 -4.58 20.74 -15.41
CA ILE A 173 -4.43 19.42 -14.79
C ILE A 173 -3.38 18.58 -15.56
N ILE A 174 -3.38 18.64 -16.89
CA ILE A 174 -2.43 17.91 -17.75
C ILE A 174 -0.98 18.32 -17.46
N GLU A 175 -0.73 19.59 -17.16
CA GLU A 175 0.62 20.07 -16.81
C GLU A 175 1.19 19.37 -15.56
N LYS A 176 0.33 18.98 -14.61
CA LYS A 176 0.71 18.28 -13.36
C LYS A 176 1.32 16.90 -13.61
N VAL A 177 1.03 16.28 -14.75
CA VAL A 177 1.49 14.93 -15.13
C VAL A 177 3.01 14.78 -15.04
N SER A 178 3.77 15.84 -15.29
CA SER A 178 5.24 15.77 -15.27
C SER A 178 5.88 15.98 -13.89
N TYR A 179 5.10 16.36 -12.87
CA TYR A 179 5.65 16.86 -11.59
C TYR A 179 5.21 16.06 -10.36
N HIS A 180 4.20 15.20 -10.49
CA HIS A 180 3.68 14.39 -9.39
C HIS A 180 3.83 12.91 -9.71
N HIS A 181 4.23 12.13 -8.69
CA HIS A 181 4.45 10.68 -8.83
C HIS A 181 3.16 9.88 -8.72
N VAL A 182 2.09 10.48 -8.20
CA VAL A 182 0.75 9.90 -8.20
C VAL A 182 -0.26 10.99 -8.56
N ILE A 183 -1.17 10.67 -9.49
CA ILE A 183 -2.26 11.54 -9.92
C ILE A 183 -3.54 10.73 -9.96
N LYS A 184 -4.57 11.24 -9.30
CA LYS A 184 -5.91 10.66 -9.28
C LYS A 184 -6.90 11.71 -9.76
N LEU A 185 -7.75 11.33 -10.70
CA LEU A 185 -8.83 12.15 -11.22
C LEU A 185 -10.15 11.49 -10.88
N PHE A 186 -11.11 12.28 -10.39
CA PHE A 186 -12.48 11.85 -10.13
C PHE A 186 -13.43 12.76 -10.90
N ARG A 187 -14.39 12.17 -11.60
CA ARG A 187 -15.35 12.90 -12.41
C ARG A 187 -16.28 13.71 -11.49
N ASP A 188 -16.40 15.01 -11.75
CA ASP A 188 -17.34 15.92 -11.08
C ASP A 188 -18.19 16.62 -12.14
N GLY A 189 -19.30 15.98 -12.51
CA GLY A 189 -20.13 16.41 -13.63
C GLY A 189 -19.36 16.40 -14.95
N SER A 190 -19.21 17.57 -15.57
CA SER A 190 -18.43 17.73 -16.81
C SER A 190 -16.94 17.96 -16.59
N ASP A 191 -16.50 18.13 -15.35
CA ASP A 191 -15.12 18.47 -14.99
C ASP A 191 -14.44 17.36 -14.17
N TRP A 192 -13.21 17.59 -13.73
CA TRP A 192 -12.39 16.65 -12.97
C TRP A 192 -11.88 17.25 -11.65
N GLU A 193 -12.17 16.58 -10.54
CA GLU A 193 -11.44 16.80 -9.29
C GLU A 193 -10.11 16.05 -9.35
N VAL A 194 -9.00 16.74 -9.09
CA VAL A 194 -7.65 16.18 -9.14
C VAL A 194 -7.00 16.12 -7.75
N VAL A 195 -6.41 14.96 -7.44
CA VAL A 195 -5.53 14.74 -6.30
C VAL A 195 -4.13 14.39 -6.81
N CYS A 196 -3.12 15.06 -6.27
CA CYS A 196 -1.73 14.81 -6.63
C CYS A 196 -0.87 14.70 -5.38
N HIS A 197 0.07 13.74 -5.36
CA HIS A 197 1.05 13.62 -4.29
C HIS A 197 2.37 13.00 -4.78
N GLY A 198 3.39 13.08 -3.92
CA GLY A 198 4.64 12.35 -4.13
C GLY A 198 4.46 10.84 -3.90
N SER A 199 5.46 10.03 -4.29
CA SER A 199 5.40 8.59 -4.04
C SER A 199 5.41 8.31 -2.54
N ARG A 200 4.68 7.26 -2.12
CA ARG A 200 4.75 6.75 -0.74
C ARG A 200 6.03 5.97 -0.45
N LEU A 201 6.83 5.70 -1.48
CA LEU A 201 8.17 5.18 -1.35
C LEU A 201 9.11 6.34 -1.00
N ASN A 202 9.80 6.27 0.14
CA ASN A 202 10.76 7.30 0.51
C ASN A 202 12.03 7.11 -0.35
N ASN A 203 12.19 7.96 -1.36
CA ASN A 203 13.34 7.94 -2.26
C ASN A 203 14.55 8.59 -1.59
N VAL A 204 15.15 7.91 -0.62
CA VAL A 204 16.53 8.19 -0.24
C VAL A 204 17.41 7.67 -1.39
N VAL A 205 18.37 8.48 -1.84
CA VAL A 205 19.20 8.19 -3.01
C VAL A 205 20.56 7.71 -2.53
N SER A 206 20.73 6.39 -2.38
CA SER A 206 22.05 5.78 -2.18
C SER A 206 22.17 4.45 -2.93
N TYR A 207 23.31 4.27 -3.60
CA TYR A 207 23.66 3.10 -4.43
C TYR A 207 23.78 1.78 -3.65
N PHE A 208 23.76 1.82 -2.32
CA PHE A 208 23.88 0.65 -1.44
C PHE A 208 22.65 0.46 -0.54
N GLU A 209 21.49 0.98 -0.95
CA GLU A 209 20.29 0.87 -0.12
C GLU A 209 19.67 -0.53 -0.17
N PRO A 210 19.12 -0.98 0.97
CA PRO A 210 18.34 -2.21 1.01
C PRO A 210 17.12 -2.04 0.10
N SER A 211 16.89 -3.04 -0.76
CA SER A 211 15.71 -3.10 -1.62
C SER A 211 14.70 -4.08 -1.04
N ALA A 212 13.46 -3.99 -1.53
CA ALA A 212 12.45 -4.99 -1.24
C ALA A 212 11.51 -5.14 -2.43
N GLU A 213 10.93 -6.33 -2.56
CA GLU A 213 9.98 -6.68 -3.61
C GLU A 213 8.66 -7.15 -3.01
N ILE A 214 7.55 -6.83 -3.67
CA ILE A 214 6.21 -7.22 -3.21
C ILE A 214 5.79 -8.53 -3.89
N TYR A 215 5.31 -9.45 -3.08
CA TYR A 215 4.78 -10.75 -3.48
C TYR A 215 3.37 -10.95 -2.92
N TYR A 216 2.67 -11.94 -3.47
CA TYR A 216 1.43 -12.47 -2.90
C TYR A 216 1.68 -13.84 -2.28
N PHE A 217 1.31 -14.03 -1.03
CA PHE A 217 1.57 -15.26 -0.29
C PHE A 217 0.49 -15.51 0.75
N ALA A 218 0.01 -16.74 0.90
CA ALA A 218 -1.00 -17.09 1.90
C ALA A 218 -2.17 -16.07 2.00
N ASN A 219 -2.70 -15.70 0.83
CA ASN A 219 -3.80 -14.74 0.66
C ASN A 219 -3.55 -13.32 1.21
N ARG A 220 -2.29 -12.84 1.21
CA ARG A 220 -1.92 -11.47 1.58
C ARG A 220 -0.75 -10.95 0.74
N LEU A 221 -0.59 -9.62 0.71
CA LEU A 221 0.63 -9.00 0.18
C LEU A 221 1.77 -9.10 1.19
N VAL A 222 2.95 -9.44 0.70
CA VAL A 222 4.18 -9.55 1.48
C VAL A 222 5.27 -8.75 0.81
N LEU A 223 5.88 -7.81 1.54
CA LEU A 223 7.07 -7.09 1.09
C LEU A 223 8.30 -7.82 1.66
N VAL A 224 9.18 -8.27 0.78
CA VAL A 224 10.33 -9.09 1.17
C VAL A 224 11.62 -8.33 0.89
N GLU A 225 12.47 -8.18 1.91
CA GLU A 225 13.81 -7.60 1.77
C GLU A 225 14.65 -8.39 0.76
N THR A 226 15.21 -7.67 -0.22
CA THR A 226 16.03 -8.20 -1.32
C THR A 226 17.37 -7.44 -1.39
N GLY A 227 18.33 -7.98 -2.14
CA GLY A 227 19.61 -7.30 -2.42
C GLY A 227 20.77 -7.72 -1.52
N PHE A 228 21.97 -7.19 -1.84
CA PHE A 228 23.21 -7.54 -1.16
C PHE A 228 23.33 -6.78 0.16
N LYS A 229 23.18 -7.49 1.28
CA LYS A 229 23.25 -6.90 2.62
C LYS A 229 24.68 -6.86 3.16
N ARG A 230 25.02 -5.81 3.90
CA ARG A 230 26.09 -5.93 4.92
C ARG A 230 25.52 -6.60 6.17
N TRP A 231 26.28 -7.49 6.79
CA TRP A 231 25.83 -8.26 7.96
C TRP A 231 25.39 -7.38 9.16
N ASP A 232 25.81 -6.11 9.18
CA ASP A 232 25.54 -5.11 10.21
C ASP A 232 24.52 -4.04 9.78
N GLU A 233 23.80 -4.24 8.69
CA GLU A 233 22.87 -3.22 8.19
C GLU A 233 21.66 -3.03 9.11
N ASN A 234 21.26 -1.77 9.30
CA ASN A 234 20.22 -1.37 10.25
C ASN A 234 18.83 -1.55 9.62
N PRO A 235 17.93 -2.39 10.18
CA PRO A 235 16.60 -2.62 9.62
C PRO A 235 15.75 -1.34 9.52
N ILE A 236 16.05 -0.30 10.32
CA ILE A 236 15.35 0.98 10.28
C ILE A 236 15.42 1.63 8.90
N VAL A 237 16.49 1.44 8.13
CA VAL A 237 16.62 2.03 6.78
C VAL A 237 15.51 1.52 5.85
N LEU A 238 15.25 0.20 5.88
CA LEU A 238 14.17 -0.39 5.09
C LEU A 238 12.80 0.02 5.65
N LEU A 239 12.65 0.04 6.99
CA LEU A 239 11.41 0.50 7.63
C LEU A 239 11.06 1.94 7.27
N ASP A 240 12.05 2.82 7.15
CA ASP A 240 11.85 4.21 6.76
C ASP A 240 11.46 4.32 5.28
N LYS A 241 12.09 3.51 4.43
CA LYS A 241 11.83 3.47 2.98
C LYS A 241 10.44 2.94 2.64
N TYR A 242 10.01 1.88 3.33
CA TYR A 242 8.81 1.11 3.01
C TYR A 242 7.76 1.12 4.11
N GLY A 243 7.86 2.02 5.09
CA GLY A 243 6.94 2.07 6.24
C GLY A 243 5.46 2.24 5.86
N SER A 244 5.19 2.86 4.71
CA SER A 244 3.85 2.99 4.12
C SER A 244 3.22 1.65 3.70
N PHE A 245 4.01 0.57 3.57
CA PHE A 245 3.52 -0.79 3.34
C PHE A 245 2.89 -1.41 4.59
N ILE A 246 3.38 -1.02 5.77
CA ILE A 246 2.96 -1.48 7.10
C ILE A 246 2.62 -0.27 7.98
N PRO A 247 1.62 0.55 7.61
CA PRO A 247 1.34 1.82 8.27
C PRO A 247 0.87 1.65 9.73
N ASP A 248 0.26 0.51 10.05
CA ASP A 248 -0.33 0.20 11.35
C ASP A 248 0.15 -1.19 11.83
N PRO A 249 1.44 -1.35 12.18
CA PRO A 249 1.99 -2.63 12.64
C PRO A 249 1.24 -3.16 13.87
N LYS A 250 0.83 -4.43 13.82
CA LYS A 250 0.12 -5.11 14.93
C LYS A 250 0.93 -6.16 15.65
N GLU A 251 1.86 -6.80 14.94
CA GLU A 251 2.60 -7.96 15.46
C GLU A 251 4.01 -7.98 14.88
N ILE A 252 4.99 -8.40 15.70
CA ILE A 252 6.35 -8.67 15.29
C ILE A 252 6.73 -10.08 15.75
N ASN A 253 7.05 -10.96 14.79
CA ASN A 253 7.60 -12.28 15.05
C ASN A 253 9.11 -12.27 14.83
N ILE A 254 9.85 -12.78 15.80
CA ILE A 254 11.31 -12.86 15.77
C ILE A 254 11.75 -14.32 15.93
N PHE A 255 12.55 -14.79 14.98
CA PHE A 255 13.15 -16.12 14.99
C PHE A 255 14.61 -16.04 15.43
N GLU A 256 15.01 -16.90 16.35
CA GLU A 256 16.38 -16.93 16.87
C GLU A 256 17.37 -17.56 15.88
N THR A 257 16.86 -18.41 14.98
CA THR A 257 17.67 -19.16 14.02
C THR A 257 17.05 -19.15 12.63
N ASP A 258 17.91 -19.25 11.61
CA ASP A 258 17.49 -19.39 10.22
C ASP A 258 16.65 -20.67 10.02
N LYS A 259 16.99 -21.74 10.75
CA LYS A 259 16.23 -23.01 10.74
C LYS A 259 14.78 -22.81 11.17
N GLN A 260 14.56 -22.08 12.26
CA GLN A 260 13.19 -21.76 12.71
C GLN A 260 12.44 -20.94 11.67
N ALA A 261 13.04 -19.87 11.13
CA ALA A 261 12.39 -19.06 10.09
C ALA A 261 11.99 -19.91 8.87
N ILE A 262 12.87 -20.81 8.43
CA ILE A 262 12.59 -21.74 7.31
C ILE A 262 11.47 -22.72 7.64
N GLU A 263 11.48 -23.34 8.83
CA GLU A 263 10.44 -24.28 9.27
C GLU A 263 9.04 -23.62 9.30
N TYR A 264 8.99 -22.33 9.58
CA TYR A 264 7.76 -21.54 9.57
C TYR A 264 7.41 -20.94 8.19
N GLY A 265 8.20 -21.22 7.14
CA GLY A 265 7.93 -20.78 5.76
C GLY A 265 8.47 -19.40 5.39
N TYR A 266 9.26 -18.76 6.25
CA TYR A 266 9.80 -17.41 6.04
C TYR A 266 11.18 -17.45 5.36
N PHE A 267 11.21 -17.87 4.10
CA PHE A 267 12.47 -17.95 3.33
C PHE A 267 12.26 -17.83 1.81
N ILE A 268 13.30 -17.37 1.12
CA ILE A 268 13.40 -17.39 -0.35
C ILE A 268 14.60 -18.24 -0.77
N ASN A 269 14.44 -19.00 -1.85
CA ASN A 269 15.55 -19.61 -2.57
C ASN A 269 15.88 -18.71 -3.77
N GLU A 270 17.01 -18.00 -3.73
CA GLU A 270 17.45 -17.21 -4.87
C GLU A 270 17.85 -18.14 -6.03
N ILE A 271 17.15 -18.01 -7.16
CA ILE A 271 17.31 -18.88 -8.32
C ILE A 271 18.75 -18.81 -8.88
N VAL A 272 19.31 -17.59 -8.95
CA VAL A 272 20.61 -17.34 -9.61
C VAL A 272 21.78 -17.78 -8.75
N THR A 273 21.72 -17.54 -7.44
CA THR A 273 22.85 -17.78 -6.53
C THR A 273 22.75 -19.12 -5.81
N ALA A 274 21.62 -19.82 -5.95
CA ALA A 274 21.22 -20.98 -5.14
C ALA A 274 21.31 -20.72 -3.62
N ARG A 275 21.30 -19.45 -3.21
CA ARG A 275 21.33 -19.07 -1.80
C ARG A 275 19.92 -19.14 -1.24
N ARG A 276 19.83 -19.67 -0.03
CA ARG A 276 18.62 -19.60 0.77
C ARG A 276 18.74 -18.44 1.74
N THR A 277 17.79 -17.50 1.65
CA THR A 277 17.69 -16.37 2.55
C THR A 277 16.53 -16.63 3.51
N ALA A 278 16.83 -16.66 4.81
CA ALA A 278 15.84 -16.86 5.87
C ALA A 278 15.51 -15.51 6.53
N TYR A 279 14.23 -15.20 6.66
CA TYR A 279 13.75 -13.91 7.20
C TYR A 279 13.41 -14.07 8.67
N LYS A 280 14.23 -13.48 9.55
CA LYS A 280 14.13 -13.69 11.00
C LYS A 280 13.28 -12.66 11.74
N MET A 281 12.88 -11.57 11.10
CA MET A 281 11.97 -10.59 11.67
C MET A 281 10.81 -10.36 10.71
N ILE A 282 9.61 -10.72 11.15
CA ILE A 282 8.37 -10.62 10.37
C ILE A 282 7.44 -9.64 11.06
N ILE A 283 7.06 -8.58 10.35
CA ILE A 283 6.14 -7.57 10.87
C ILE A 283 4.81 -7.77 10.16
N THR A 284 3.73 -7.92 10.92
CA THR A 284 2.37 -8.02 10.37
C THR A 284 1.62 -6.73 10.67
N ASP A 285 0.96 -6.19 9.65
CA ASP A 285 0.12 -4.99 9.72
C ASP A 285 -1.34 -5.34 10.07
N GLN A 286 -2.10 -4.37 10.56
CA GLN A 286 -3.55 -4.53 10.77
C GLN A 286 -4.29 -4.95 9.49
N SER A 287 -3.89 -4.43 8.32
CA SER A 287 -4.43 -4.82 7.01
C SER A 287 -4.17 -6.29 6.63
N GLY A 288 -3.31 -7.00 7.39
CA GLY A 288 -2.88 -8.36 7.09
C GLY A 288 -1.64 -8.44 6.21
N ARG A 289 -1.12 -7.31 5.70
CA ARG A 289 0.16 -7.25 4.98
C ARG A 289 1.32 -7.67 5.89
N GLN A 290 2.40 -8.19 5.29
CA GLN A 290 3.61 -8.54 6.03
C GLN A 290 4.88 -7.96 5.42
N LEU A 291 5.79 -7.50 6.28
CA LEU A 291 7.16 -7.14 5.91
C LEU A 291 8.13 -8.19 6.47
N TRP A 292 8.92 -8.80 5.58
CA TRP A 292 9.89 -9.83 5.90
C TRP A 292 11.29 -9.25 5.85
N LEU A 293 11.94 -9.18 7.01
CA LEU A 293 13.28 -8.61 7.18
C LEU A 293 14.31 -9.70 7.45
N ASN A 294 15.38 -9.68 6.68
CA ASN A 294 16.58 -10.48 6.90
C ASN A 294 17.48 -9.78 7.94
N THR A 295 16.91 -9.45 9.10
CA THR A 295 17.64 -8.82 10.20
C THR A 295 18.60 -9.82 10.83
N HIS A 296 19.84 -9.40 11.10
CA HIS A 296 20.77 -10.24 11.84
C HIS A 296 20.28 -10.39 13.29
N ILE A 297 20.11 -11.64 13.71
CA ILE A 297 19.68 -12.02 15.06
C ILE A 297 20.64 -13.09 15.56
N ASP A 298 21.32 -12.80 16.66
CA ASP A 298 22.18 -13.75 17.35
C ASP A 298 21.35 -14.54 18.39
N GLY A 299 21.03 -15.79 18.08
CA GLY A 299 20.27 -16.67 18.98
C GLY A 299 20.95 -16.96 20.32
N LYS A 300 22.25 -16.64 20.49
CA LYS A 300 22.95 -16.76 21.78
C LYS A 300 22.80 -15.53 22.66
N VAL A 301 22.33 -14.42 22.11
CA VAL A 301 22.17 -13.14 22.81
C VAL A 301 20.70 -12.83 22.98
N SER A 302 20.25 -12.58 24.21
CA SER A 302 18.86 -12.16 24.48
C SER A 302 18.47 -10.95 23.62
N ILE A 303 17.27 -10.95 23.03
CA ILE A 303 16.76 -9.86 22.18
C ILE A 303 16.90 -8.48 22.84
N GLY A 304 16.65 -8.38 24.16
CA GLY A 304 16.82 -7.14 24.94
C GLY A 304 18.24 -6.58 25.04
N LYS A 305 19.24 -7.27 24.46
CA LYS A 305 20.64 -6.80 24.34
C LYS A 305 21.05 -6.56 22.87
N GLN A 306 20.17 -6.81 21.91
CA GLN A 306 20.44 -6.61 20.48
C GLN A 306 19.87 -5.25 20.04
N GLU A 307 20.69 -4.21 20.18
CA GLU A 307 20.27 -2.80 20.03
C GLU A 307 19.52 -2.51 18.72
N LYS A 308 19.96 -3.06 17.59
CA LYS A 308 19.31 -2.86 16.28
C LYS A 308 17.89 -3.41 16.24
N VAL A 309 17.68 -4.59 16.84
CA VAL A 309 16.36 -5.23 16.93
C VAL A 309 15.44 -4.40 17.83
N ILE A 310 15.95 -3.95 18.98
CA ILE A 310 15.18 -3.12 19.92
C ILE A 310 14.80 -1.78 19.27
N ASN A 311 15.73 -1.14 18.57
CA ASN A 311 15.47 0.14 17.91
C ASN A 311 14.43 0.00 16.79
N ALA A 312 14.41 -1.12 16.06
CA ALA A 312 13.35 -1.42 15.09
C ALA A 312 11.97 -1.60 15.76
N ILE A 313 11.90 -2.36 16.85
CA ILE A 313 10.66 -2.55 17.63
C ILE A 313 10.14 -1.20 18.14
N LYS A 314 11.04 -0.35 18.64
CA LYS A 314 10.73 1.02 19.08
C LYS A 314 10.23 1.90 17.95
N TYR A 315 10.91 1.86 16.81
CA TYR A 315 10.51 2.61 15.62
C TYR A 315 9.08 2.26 15.18
N LEU A 316 8.70 0.99 15.29
CA LEU A 316 7.36 0.50 14.97
C LEU A 316 6.31 0.81 16.06
N GLY A 317 6.72 1.45 17.16
CA GLY A 317 5.82 1.95 18.20
C GLY A 317 5.28 0.87 19.15
N PHE A 318 6.05 -0.20 19.39
CA PHE A 318 5.78 -1.25 20.38
C PHE A 318 6.35 -0.93 21.77
N ASP A 319 6.44 0.35 22.11
CA ASP A 319 7.03 0.83 23.36
C ASP A 319 5.96 1.05 24.43
N ASP A 320 6.02 0.24 25.49
CA ASP A 320 5.32 0.44 26.78
C ASP A 320 3.81 0.77 26.70
N ILE A 321 2.96 -0.24 26.50
CA ILE A 321 1.53 -0.13 26.83
C ILE A 321 1.36 -0.32 28.34
N LYS A 322 1.16 0.77 29.08
CA LYS A 322 0.69 0.72 30.48
C LYS A 322 -0.84 0.86 30.49
N GLU A 323 -1.56 -0.16 30.98
CA GLU A 323 -3.03 -0.27 30.93
C GLU A 323 -3.79 0.75 31.81
N ASP A 324 -3.11 1.41 32.74
CA ASP A 324 -3.75 2.25 33.76
C ASP A 324 -4.16 3.63 33.20
N GLY A 325 -5.45 3.95 33.31
CA GLY A 325 -6.04 5.25 32.95
C GLY A 325 -6.84 5.32 31.65
N LEU A 326 -7.02 4.21 30.93
CA LEU A 326 -7.78 4.18 29.67
C LEU A 326 -9.30 3.97 29.88
N PRO A 327 -10.17 4.57 29.03
CA PRO A 327 -11.59 4.22 28.97
C PRO A 327 -11.81 2.74 28.61
N ASP A 328 -12.84 2.11 29.17
CA ASP A 328 -13.04 0.64 29.05
C ASP A 328 -13.24 0.16 27.60
N LYS A 329 -13.81 1.00 26.73
CA LYS A 329 -13.93 0.70 25.29
C LYS A 329 -12.56 0.58 24.59
N ILE A 330 -11.57 1.38 25.03
CA ILE A 330 -10.20 1.39 24.48
C ILE A 330 -9.38 0.24 25.09
N LYS A 331 -9.58 -0.06 26.39
CA LYS A 331 -9.00 -1.25 27.02
C LYS A 331 -9.52 -2.54 26.36
N ALA A 332 -10.80 -2.59 26.01
CA ALA A 332 -11.41 -3.73 25.34
C ALA A 332 -10.86 -3.94 23.91
N TRP A 333 -10.56 -2.85 23.19
CA TRP A 333 -9.87 -2.91 21.89
C TRP A 333 -8.41 -3.40 22.05
N LEU A 334 -7.63 -2.83 22.99
CA LEU A 334 -6.24 -3.22 23.24
C LEU A 334 -6.09 -4.68 23.72
N LYS A 335 -7.02 -5.18 24.55
CA LYS A 335 -7.00 -6.56 25.07
C LYS A 335 -7.39 -7.62 24.05
N LYS A 336 -8.07 -7.24 22.98
CA LYS A 336 -8.52 -8.17 21.94
C LYS A 336 -7.44 -8.46 20.89
N ASP A 337 -6.50 -7.52 20.67
CA ASP A 337 -5.63 -7.55 19.48
C ASP A 337 -4.12 -7.54 19.75
N ILE A 338 -3.62 -7.32 20.98
CA ILE A 338 -2.17 -7.07 21.20
C ILE A 338 -1.42 -8.18 21.95
N LEU A 339 -2.07 -9.14 22.60
CA LEU A 339 -1.35 -10.18 23.36
C LEU A 339 -1.95 -11.58 23.19
N LYS A 340 -1.15 -12.44 22.53
CA LYS A 340 -1.19 -13.90 22.45
C LYS A 340 -2.00 -14.52 21.30
N ILE A 341 -1.30 -14.90 20.23
CA ILE A 341 -1.37 -16.25 19.66
C ILE A 341 0.03 -16.58 19.13
N PRO A 342 0.71 -17.68 19.53
CA PRO A 342 1.88 -18.15 18.80
C PRO A 342 1.45 -18.43 17.33
N PRO A 343 2.21 -18.01 16.32
CA PRO A 343 1.81 -18.21 14.93
C PRO A 343 1.53 -19.69 14.69
N GLN A 344 0.34 -20.00 14.18
CA GLN A 344 0.10 -21.36 13.68
C GLN A 344 1.05 -21.61 12.51
N PRO A 345 1.61 -22.83 12.37
CA PRO A 345 2.40 -23.20 11.21
C PRO A 345 1.59 -22.87 9.96
N LEU A 346 2.21 -22.20 8.99
CA LEU A 346 1.60 -22.03 7.68
C LEU A 346 1.38 -23.44 7.13
N SER A 347 0.13 -23.86 7.03
CA SER A 347 -0.21 -25.10 6.34
C SER A 347 0.20 -24.90 4.88
N LEU A 348 1.33 -25.47 4.51
CA LEU A 348 1.67 -25.69 3.11
C LEU A 348 0.52 -26.50 2.53
N ILE A 349 -0.33 -25.86 1.72
CA ILE A 349 -1.27 -26.59 0.87
C ILE A 349 -0.37 -27.42 -0.04
N LYS A 350 -0.40 -28.74 0.16
CA LYS A 350 0.40 -29.71 -0.60
C LYS A 350 0.02 -29.73 -2.06
#